data_AF-A0A5J4RSI9-F1
#
_entry.id   AF-A0A5J4RSI9-F1
#
_cell.length_a   1.000
_cell.length_b   1.000
_cell.length_c   1.000
_cell.angle_alpha   90.00
_cell.angle_beta   90.00
_cell.angle_gamma   90.00
#
_symmetry.space_group_name_H-M   'P 1'
#
loop_
_entity.id
_entity.type
_entity.pdbx_description
1 polymer ?
#
loop_
_entity_poly.entity_id
_entity_poly.type
_entity_poly.pdbx_seq_one_letter_code
_entity_poly.pdbx_strand_id
1 'polypeptide(L)'
;MQIISDMRADTVTNIVKEQIDFQAEVTTDDSTSYNKLGEHVKSHDAQVVKPADLPKILPWVHIAIGKLKRLLLDTHHQLKKEYLQYYLNEFCYKFNRRYFGEKLFDRLVTVAVTYPTDFKSKIYNRTVCG
;
A
#
# COMPACT_ATOMS: atom_id res chain seq x y z
N MET A 1 -0.07 -1.95 -3.31
CA MET A 1 -0.78 -0.99 -2.45
C MET A 1 -1.34 0.10 -3.33
N GLN A 2 -2.55 0.55 -3.05
CA GLN A 2 -3.27 1.53 -3.86
C GLN A 2 -3.82 2.63 -2.95
N ILE A 3 -3.77 3.87 -3.42
CA ILE A 3 -4.47 4.98 -2.75
C ILE A 3 -5.96 4.79 -2.95
N ILE A 4 -6.70 4.87 -1.85
CA ILE A 4 -8.15 4.90 -1.84
C ILE A 4 -8.62 6.33 -1.52
N SER A 5 -9.77 6.73 -2.05
CA SER A 5 -10.31 8.07 -1.85
C SER A 5 -10.71 8.34 -0.39
N ASP A 6 -11.24 7.33 0.27
CA ASP A 6 -11.79 7.39 1.61
C ASP A 6 -11.91 6.00 2.24
N MET A 7 -12.13 5.97 3.55
CA MET A 7 -12.32 4.74 4.35
C MET A 7 -13.81 4.40 4.54
N ARG A 8 -14.73 4.83 3.66
CA ARG A 8 -16.15 4.45 3.79
C ARG A 8 -16.31 2.97 3.50
N ALA A 9 -17.27 2.34 4.18
CA ALA A 9 -17.53 0.91 4.03
C ALA A 9 -17.79 0.50 2.57
N ASP A 10 -18.53 1.32 1.82
CA ASP A 10 -18.84 1.02 0.40
C ASP A 10 -17.58 1.05 -0.48
N THR A 11 -16.72 2.07 -0.30
CA THR A 11 -15.46 2.21 -1.03
C THR A 11 -14.55 1.01 -0.78
N VAL A 12 -14.36 0.65 0.49
CA VAL A 12 -13.52 -0.50 0.89
C VAL A 12 -14.11 -1.81 0.38
N THR A 13 -15.42 -1.99 0.49
CA THR A 13 -16.11 -3.21 0.07
C THR A 13 -15.96 -3.44 -1.44
N ASN A 14 -16.11 -2.40 -2.26
CA ASN A 14 -15.94 -2.51 -3.71
C ASN A 14 -14.52 -2.92 -4.07
N ILE A 15 -13.52 -2.35 -3.40
CA ILE A 15 -12.11 -2.72 -3.63
C ILE A 15 -11.87 -4.18 -3.22
N VAL A 16 -12.41 -4.63 -2.09
CA VAL A 16 -12.27 -6.02 -1.65
C VAL A 16 -12.86 -6.99 -2.66
N LYS A 17 -14.06 -6.70 -3.20
CA LYS A 17 -14.68 -7.53 -4.25
C LYS A 17 -13.81 -7.68 -5.49
N GLU A 18 -13.10 -6.62 -5.88
CA GLU A 18 -12.27 -6.62 -7.09
C GLU A 18 -10.89 -7.26 -6.88
N GLN A 19 -10.35 -7.18 -5.66
CA GLN A 19 -8.94 -7.50 -5.39
C GLN A 19 -8.72 -8.75 -4.54
N ILE A 20 -9.76 -9.25 -3.86
CA ILE A 20 -9.67 -10.41 -2.96
C ILE A 20 -10.51 -11.55 -3.52
N ASP A 21 -9.97 -12.77 -3.44
CA ASP A 21 -10.69 -13.98 -3.83
C ASP A 21 -11.89 -14.21 -2.90
N PHE A 22 -13.05 -14.57 -3.45
CA PHE A 22 -14.26 -14.84 -2.67
C PHE A 22 -14.09 -16.02 -1.68
N GLN A 23 -13.11 -16.89 -1.91
CA GLN A 23 -12.75 -17.98 -1.00
C GLN A 23 -11.74 -17.57 0.10
N ALA A 24 -11.29 -16.31 0.11
CA ALA A 24 -10.34 -15.84 1.11
C ALA A 24 -10.95 -15.80 2.51
N GLU A 25 -10.12 -16.06 3.50
CA GLU A 25 -10.41 -15.85 4.93
C GLU A 25 -9.69 -14.58 5.37
N VAL A 26 -10.43 -13.59 5.86
CA VAL A 26 -9.91 -12.25 6.11
C VAL A 26 -10.00 -11.92 7.59
N THR A 27 -8.87 -11.55 8.20
CA THR A 27 -8.82 -10.99 9.56
C THR A 27 -8.60 -9.48 9.47
N THR A 28 -9.44 -8.69 10.15
CA THR A 28 -9.31 -7.23 10.20
C THR A 28 -9.32 -6.72 11.63
N ASP A 29 -8.93 -5.45 11.81
CA ASP A 29 -9.39 -4.74 13.00
C ASP A 29 -10.91 -4.52 12.92
N ASP A 30 -11.55 -4.29 14.06
CA ASP A 30 -13.01 -4.08 14.18
C ASP A 30 -13.45 -2.67 13.71
N SER A 31 -12.83 -2.15 12.65
CA SER A 31 -13.21 -0.86 12.06
C SER A 31 -14.55 -0.96 11.33
N THR A 32 -15.39 0.07 11.49
CA THR A 32 -16.70 0.17 10.84
C THR A 32 -16.64 0.16 9.31
N SER A 33 -15.46 0.49 8.75
CA SER A 33 -15.17 0.38 7.32
C SER A 33 -15.27 -1.06 6.79
N TYR A 34 -15.16 -2.07 7.65
CA TYR A 34 -15.10 -3.48 7.27
C TYR A 34 -16.40 -4.26 7.52
N ASN A 35 -17.45 -3.61 8.01
CA ASN A 35 -18.69 -4.28 8.45
C ASN A 35 -19.43 -5.08 7.37
N LYS A 36 -19.16 -4.82 6.08
CA LYS A 36 -19.78 -5.49 4.94
C LYS A 36 -18.90 -6.56 4.29
N LEU A 37 -17.68 -6.79 4.80
CA LEU A 37 -16.74 -7.70 4.14
C LEU A 37 -17.20 -9.16 4.20
N GLY A 38 -17.84 -9.58 5.28
CA GLY A 38 -18.35 -10.96 5.44
C GLY A 38 -19.33 -11.41 4.36
N GLU A 39 -19.95 -10.50 3.62
CA GLU A 39 -20.84 -10.82 2.49
C GLU A 39 -20.07 -11.20 1.20
N HIS A 40 -18.75 -11.00 1.17
CA HIS A 40 -17.95 -11.03 -0.05
C HIS A 40 -16.69 -11.91 0.04
N VAL A 41 -16.45 -12.50 1.20
CA VAL A 41 -15.34 -13.42 1.45
C VAL A 41 -15.87 -14.66 2.19
N LYS A 42 -15.10 -15.74 2.20
CA LYS A 42 -15.50 -17.00 2.84
C LYS A 42 -15.72 -16.83 4.34
N SER A 43 -14.82 -16.09 5.00
CA SER A 43 -14.96 -15.73 6.41
C SER A 43 -14.30 -14.38 6.68
N HIS A 44 -14.93 -13.61 7.57
CA HIS A 44 -14.40 -12.35 8.05
C HIS A 44 -14.32 -12.41 9.59
N ASP A 45 -13.09 -12.42 10.11
CA ASP A 45 -12.78 -12.40 11.53
C ASP A 45 -12.38 -10.97 11.94
N ALA A 46 -13.32 -10.25 12.53
CA ALA A 46 -13.09 -8.89 13.03
C ALA A 46 -12.64 -8.94 14.49
N GLN A 47 -11.47 -8.36 14.79
CA GLN A 47 -10.92 -8.36 16.14
C GLN A 47 -10.76 -6.94 16.69
N VAL A 48 -11.22 -6.73 17.93
CA VAL A 48 -10.91 -5.52 18.69
C VAL A 48 -9.49 -5.64 19.23
N VAL A 49 -8.53 -5.09 18.48
CA VAL A 49 -7.10 -5.21 18.80
C VAL A 49 -6.60 -4.03 19.61
N LYS A 50 -6.11 -4.30 20.84
CA LYS A 50 -5.40 -3.28 21.63
C LYS A 50 -4.03 -3.00 20.99
N PRO A 51 -3.48 -1.77 21.12
CA PRO A 51 -2.18 -1.43 20.53
C PRO A 51 -1.04 -2.37 20.91
N ALA A 52 -1.04 -2.90 22.15
CA ALA A 52 -0.04 -3.84 22.64
C ALA A 52 -0.12 -5.23 21.96
N ASP A 53 -1.28 -5.59 21.40
CA ASP A 53 -1.54 -6.89 20.79
C ASP A 53 -1.53 -6.84 19.25
N LEU A 54 -1.44 -5.63 18.65
CA LEU A 54 -1.30 -5.45 17.19
C LEU A 54 -0.18 -6.30 16.58
N PRO A 55 1.03 -6.40 17.15
CA PRO A 55 2.09 -7.23 16.58
C PRO A 55 1.80 -8.74 16.65
N LYS A 56 0.84 -9.17 17.49
CA LYS A 56 0.46 -10.57 17.65
C LYS A 56 -0.68 -10.94 16.70
N ILE A 57 -1.70 -10.07 16.61
CA ILE A 57 -2.93 -10.35 15.87
C ILE A 57 -2.78 -10.00 14.39
N LEU A 58 -2.15 -8.86 14.07
CA LEU A 58 -1.95 -8.39 12.70
C LEU A 58 -0.45 -8.13 12.41
N PRO A 59 0.43 -9.14 12.56
CA PRO A 59 1.88 -8.98 12.50
C PRO A 59 2.34 -8.39 11.16
N TRP A 60 1.83 -8.92 10.05
CA TRP A 60 2.24 -8.50 8.72
C TRP A 60 1.81 -7.08 8.38
N VAL A 61 0.61 -6.68 8.80
CA VAL A 61 0.11 -5.31 8.61
C VAL A 61 0.97 -4.33 9.42
N HIS A 62 1.24 -4.64 10.68
CA HIS A 62 2.08 -3.82 11.55
C HIS A 62 3.50 -3.65 10.98
N ILE A 63 4.13 -4.74 10.53
CA ILE A 63 5.46 -4.72 9.90
C ILE A 63 5.44 -3.91 8.61
N ALA A 64 4.45 -4.10 7.74
CA ALA A 64 4.35 -3.39 6.47
C ALA A 64 4.20 -1.88 6.69
N ILE A 65 3.30 -1.45 7.58
CA ILE A 65 3.11 -0.03 7.93
C ILE A 65 4.39 0.56 8.53
N GLY A 66 5.04 -0.14 9.46
CA GLY A 66 6.29 0.32 10.09
C GLY A 66 7.41 0.52 9.06
N LYS A 67 7.60 -0.45 8.16
CA LYS A 67 8.61 -0.34 7.09
C LYS A 67 8.26 0.73 6.05
N LEU A 68 6.99 0.92 5.73
CA LEU A 68 6.55 1.98 4.82
C LEU A 68 6.88 3.35 5.42
N LYS A 69 6.51 3.59 6.69
CA LYS A 69 6.84 4.86 7.39
C LYS A 69 8.34 5.12 7.37
N ARG A 70 9.16 4.09 7.63
CA ARG A 70 10.62 4.17 7.61
C ARG A 70 11.15 4.54 6.21
N LEU A 71 10.69 3.85 5.17
CA LEU A 71 11.07 4.16 3.78
C LEU A 71 10.77 5.62 3.44
N LEU A 72 9.56 6.08 3.78
CA LEU A 72 9.11 7.44 3.47
C LEU A 72 9.96 8.51 4.18
N LEU A 73 10.31 8.28 5.44
CA LEU A 73 11.12 9.21 6.24
C LEU A 73 12.59 9.21 5.84
N ASP A 74 13.16 8.04 5.54
CA ASP A 74 14.60 7.91 5.28
C ASP A 74 14.96 8.27 3.82
N THR A 75 14.06 8.01 2.87
CA THR A 75 14.34 8.17 1.43
C THR A 75 13.93 9.53 0.89
N HIS A 76 12.81 10.09 1.36
CA HIS A 76 12.23 11.30 0.78
C HIS A 76 12.33 12.47 1.74
N HIS A 77 13.00 13.55 1.32
CA HIS A 77 13.10 14.77 2.11
C HIS A 77 11.71 15.42 2.32
N GLN A 78 10.84 15.42 1.30
CA GLN A 78 9.51 16.00 1.37
C GLN A 78 8.49 15.11 0.66
N LEU A 79 7.43 14.75 1.37
CA LEU A 79 6.31 13.98 0.82
C LEU A 79 5.31 14.93 0.16
N LYS A 80 5.05 14.75 -1.13
CA LYS A 80 4.01 15.47 -1.87
C LYS A 80 2.85 14.52 -2.16
N LYS A 81 1.63 14.98 -1.95
CA LYS A 81 0.41 14.17 -2.18
C LYS A 81 0.29 13.67 -3.62
N GLU A 82 0.72 14.48 -4.60
CA GLU A 82 0.71 14.11 -6.03
C GLU A 82 1.60 12.91 -6.36
N TYR A 83 2.53 12.53 -5.49
CA TYR A 83 3.43 11.40 -5.68
C TYR A 83 3.15 10.20 -4.78
N LEU A 84 2.07 10.24 -4.00
CA LEU A 84 1.79 9.23 -2.98
C LEU A 84 1.70 7.81 -3.58
N GLN A 85 1.16 7.65 -4.79
CA GLN A 85 1.04 6.34 -5.42
C GLN A 85 2.41 5.82 -5.84
N TYR A 86 3.30 6.69 -6.33
CA TYR A 86 4.67 6.29 -6.68
C TYR A 86 5.47 5.87 -5.45
N TYR A 87 5.32 6.57 -4.32
CA TYR A 87 5.96 6.16 -3.07
C TYR A 87 5.47 4.78 -2.60
N LEU A 88 4.16 4.51 -2.72
CA LEU A 88 3.60 3.19 -2.41
C LEU A 88 4.07 2.11 -3.39
N ASN A 89 4.22 2.45 -4.68
CA ASN A 89 4.75 1.54 -5.70
C ASN A 89 6.22 1.19 -5.41
N GLU A 90 7.05 2.17 -5.04
CA GLU A 90 8.43 1.96 -4.63
C GLU A 90 8.52 1.04 -3.41
N PHE A 91 7.69 1.31 -2.39
CA PHE A 91 7.60 0.43 -1.22
C PHE A 91 7.23 -1.00 -1.61
N CYS A 92 6.17 -1.19 -2.41
CA CYS A 92 5.73 -2.51 -2.83
C CYS A 92 6.82 -3.24 -3.64
N TYR A 93 7.52 -2.52 -4.52
CA TYR A 93 8.62 -3.08 -5.31
C TYR A 93 9.72 -3.61 -4.40
N LYS A 94 10.22 -2.78 -3.48
CA LYS A 94 11.29 -3.14 -2.54
C LYS A 94 10.85 -4.24 -1.56
N PHE A 95 9.67 -4.09 -0.96
CA PHE A 95 9.17 -5.02 0.07
C PHE A 95 8.94 -6.42 -0.50
N ASN A 96 8.30 -6.53 -1.67
CA ASN A 96 7.98 -7.83 -2.28
C ASN A 96 9.21 -8.51 -2.92
N ARG A 97 10.27 -7.75 -3.24
CA ARG A 97 11.47 -8.27 -3.93
C ARG A 97 12.72 -8.31 -3.06
N ARG A 98 12.60 -8.06 -1.75
CA ARG A 98 13.73 -7.99 -0.80
C ARG A 98 14.67 -9.20 -0.79
N TYR A 99 14.21 -10.37 -1.24
CA TYR A 99 14.99 -11.61 -1.29
C TYR A 99 15.46 -11.98 -2.71
N PHE A 100 15.39 -11.06 -3.67
CA PHE A 100 15.77 -11.36 -5.05
C PHE A 100 17.28 -11.34 -5.29
N GLY A 101 18.08 -10.89 -4.31
CA GLY A 101 19.54 -10.87 -4.39
C GLY A 101 20.02 -10.11 -5.63
N GLU A 102 20.97 -10.69 -6.36
CA GLU A 102 21.59 -10.10 -7.55
C GLU A 102 20.59 -9.82 -8.69
N LYS A 103 19.46 -10.54 -8.73
CA LYS A 103 18.41 -10.35 -9.75
C LYS A 103 17.67 -9.02 -9.62
N LEU A 104 17.89 -8.26 -8.55
CA LEU A 104 17.23 -6.98 -8.31
C LEU A 104 17.56 -5.95 -9.39
N PHE A 105 18.82 -5.89 -9.82
CA PHE A 105 19.27 -4.90 -10.79
C PHE A 105 18.59 -5.13 -12.15
N ASP A 106 18.73 -6.33 -12.72
CA ASP A 106 18.15 -6.65 -14.03
C ASP A 106 16.64 -6.49 -14.06
N ARG A 107 15.95 -6.87 -12.97
CA ARG A 107 14.50 -6.69 -12.84
C ARG A 107 14.11 -5.22 -12.75
N LEU A 108 14.91 -4.39 -12.07
CA LEU A 108 14.65 -2.96 -11.99
C LEU A 108 14.80 -2.33 -13.36
N VAL A 109 15.87 -2.67 -14.09
CA VAL A 109 16.09 -2.19 -15.47
C VAL A 109 14.94 -2.61 -16.37
N THR A 110 14.52 -3.88 -16.30
CA THR A 110 13.38 -4.38 -17.08
C THR A 110 12.10 -3.60 -16.80
N VAL A 111 11.78 -3.35 -15.52
CA VAL A 111 10.60 -2.54 -15.15
C VAL A 111 10.75 -1.10 -15.65
N ALA A 112 11.93 -0.49 -15.51
CA ALA A 112 12.15 0.89 -15.92
C ALA A 112 11.98 1.12 -17.43
N VAL A 113 12.37 0.15 -18.26
CA VAL A 113 12.23 0.26 -19.73
C VAL A 113 10.83 -0.12 -20.22
N THR A 114 10.09 -0.94 -19.46
CA THR A 114 8.74 -1.40 -19.85
C THR A 114 7.62 -0.54 -19.28
N TYR A 115 7.87 0.19 -18.20
CA TYR A 115 6.84 0.96 -17.51
C TYR A 115 6.53 2.28 -18.24
N PRO A 116 5.30 2.47 -18.76
CA PRO A 116 4.87 3.75 -19.29
C PRO A 116 4.62 4.70 -18.12
N THR A 117 5.48 5.71 -17.96
CA THR A 117 5.27 6.74 -16.95
C THR A 117 4.09 7.63 -17.35
N ASP A 118 3.05 7.62 -16.54
CA ASP A 118 1.94 8.59 -16.57
C ASP A 118 2.37 9.97 -16.05
N PHE A 119 3.48 10.03 -15.32
CA PHE A 119 4.14 11.27 -14.93
C PHE A 119 4.70 11.98 -16.16
N LYS A 120 3.93 12.93 -16.72
CA LYS A 120 4.53 14.01 -17.51
C LYS A 120 5.46 14.76 -16.58
N SER A 121 6.75 14.80 -16.89
CA SER A 121 7.68 15.69 -16.19
C SER A 121 7.07 17.08 -16.17
N LYS A 122 6.48 17.50 -15.04
CA LYS A 122 6.17 18.90 -14.83
C LYS A 122 7.53 19.56 -14.85
N ILE A 123 7.84 20.25 -15.94
CA ILE A 123 8.95 21.20 -15.95
C ILE A 123 8.58 22.15 -14.83
N TYR A 124 9.23 22.00 -13.67
CA TYR A 124 9.14 23.00 -12.62
C TYR A 124 9.72 24.25 -13.24
N ASN A 125 8.85 25.13 -13.76
CA ASN A 125 9.25 26.45 -14.21
C ASN A 125 9.91 27.13 -13.01
N ARG A 126 11.24 27.13 -13.01
CA ARG A 126 12.09 27.74 -11.96
C ARG A 126 11.89 29.25 -11.85
N THR A 127 11.02 29.84 -12.67
CA THR A 127 10.71 31.28 -12.69
C THR A 127 9.86 31.75 -11.50
N VAL A 128 9.43 30.87 -10.59
CA VAL A 128 8.59 31.24 -9.42
C VAL A 128 9.27 30.99 -8.08
N CYS A 129 10.59 30.78 -8.05
CA CYS A 129 11.37 30.89 -6.81
C CYS A 129 11.77 32.36 -6.62
N GLY A 130 10.84 33.16 -6.10
CA GLY A 130 11.08 34.46 -5.48
C GLY A 130 10.97 34.36 -3.97
#